data_AF-A0A2H9NA22-F1
#
_entry.id   AF-A0A2H9NA22-F1
#
_cell.length_a   1.000
_cell.length_b   1.000
_cell.length_c   1.000
_cell.angle_alpha   90.00
_cell.angle_beta   90.00
_cell.angle_gamma   90.00
#
_symmetry.space_group_name_H-M   'P 1'
#
loop_
_entity.id
_entity.type
_entity.pdbx_description
1 polymer ?
#
loop_
_entity_poly.entity_id
_entity_poly.type
_entity_poly.pdbx_seq_one_letter_code
_entity_poly.pdbx_strand_id
1 'polypeptide(L)'
;VIETAKQITAFPIDVLKSEFPSDLEYEKDKGRLLDFCHQLNEASQVPWVILSAGVNFELFYQEVEIACQAGASGFLAGRALWQEATQISSRKKRMAFLENTVIGRLQSLTELANTYGTPWYTKLKASEVNETWYRAY
;
A
#
# COMPACT_ATOMS: atom_id res chain seq x y z
N VAL A 1 3.36 -2.33 -14.55
CA VAL A 1 2.56 -2.57 -13.32
C VAL A 1 1.39 -3.53 -13.57
N ILE A 2 0.33 -3.13 -14.28
CA ILE A 2 -0.92 -3.93 -14.43
C ILE A 2 -0.66 -5.32 -15.06
N GLU A 3 0.05 -5.39 -16.19
CA GLU A 3 0.36 -6.68 -16.83
C GLU A 3 1.21 -7.59 -15.93
N THR A 4 2.16 -7.00 -15.18
CA THR A 4 2.96 -7.73 -14.19
C THR A 4 2.09 -8.31 -13.07
N ALA A 5 1.13 -7.54 -12.57
CA ALA A 5 0.18 -8.01 -11.57
C ALA A 5 -0.60 -9.22 -12.08
N LYS A 6 -1.11 -9.15 -13.32
CA LYS A 6 -1.83 -10.27 -13.95
C LYS A 6 -0.97 -11.54 -14.05
N GLN A 7 0.30 -11.40 -14.43
CA GLN A 7 1.20 -12.54 -14.61
C GLN A 7 1.66 -13.14 -13.27
N ILE A 8 2.04 -12.30 -12.31
CA ILE A 8 2.61 -12.75 -11.04
C ILE A 8 1.54 -13.32 -10.11
N THR A 9 0.34 -12.74 -10.10
CA THR A 9 -0.76 -13.23 -9.25
C THR A 9 -1.41 -14.51 -9.79
N ALA A 10 -1.01 -14.99 -10.96
CA ALA A 10 -1.37 -16.33 -11.44
C ALA A 10 -0.57 -17.46 -10.75
N PHE A 11 0.54 -17.11 -10.08
CA PHE A 11 1.28 -18.04 -9.21
C PHE A 11 0.65 -18.07 -7.81
N PRO A 12 0.89 -19.13 -7.01
CA PRO A 12 0.32 -19.25 -5.66
C PRO A 12 1.06 -18.35 -4.66
N ILE A 13 0.87 -17.03 -4.79
CA ILE A 13 1.30 -16.01 -3.84
C ILE A 13 0.09 -15.54 -3.01
N ASP A 14 0.33 -15.02 -1.81
CA ASP A 14 -0.78 -14.61 -0.93
C ASP A 14 -1.19 -13.15 -1.11
N VAL A 15 -0.22 -12.26 -1.31
CA VAL A 15 -0.43 -10.81 -1.39
C VAL A 15 0.50 -10.20 -2.42
N LEU A 16 -0.05 -9.36 -3.29
CA LEU A 16 0.73 -8.55 -4.23
C LEU A 16 1.14 -7.22 -3.58
N LYS A 17 2.43 -6.98 -3.46
CA LYS A 17 2.98 -5.64 -3.19
C LYS A 17 3.31 -4.97 -4.53
N SER A 18 2.52 -3.98 -4.92
CA SER A 18 2.62 -3.30 -6.23
C SER A 18 3.13 -1.87 -6.10
N GLU A 19 3.75 -1.36 -7.16
CA GLU A 19 3.92 0.09 -7.36
C GLU A 19 2.55 0.72 -7.69
N PHE A 20 2.41 2.04 -7.46
CA PHE A 20 1.26 2.80 -7.95
C PHE A 20 1.27 2.79 -9.50
N PRO A 21 0.13 2.59 -10.18
CA PRO A 21 0.10 2.33 -11.63
C PRO A 21 0.26 3.59 -12.51
N SER A 22 0.69 4.71 -11.93
CA SER A 22 0.96 5.99 -12.60
C SER A 22 1.98 6.80 -11.80
N ASP A 23 2.37 7.96 -12.32
CA ASP A 23 3.20 8.93 -11.61
C ASP A 23 2.39 10.22 -11.38
N LEU A 24 2.12 10.51 -10.12
CA LEU A 24 1.35 11.69 -9.70
C LEU A 24 2.09 12.99 -10.02
N GLU A 25 3.39 12.99 -10.30
CA GLU A 25 4.10 14.20 -10.73
C GLU A 25 3.65 14.64 -12.14
N TYR A 26 3.27 13.70 -13.00
CA TYR A 26 2.88 13.94 -14.40
C TYR A 26 1.38 13.88 -14.64
N GLU A 27 0.69 12.89 -14.07
CA GLU A 27 -0.76 12.75 -14.21
C GLU A 27 -1.48 13.30 -12.96
N LYS A 28 -2.31 14.32 -13.18
CA LYS A 28 -3.03 15.03 -12.10
C LYS A 28 -4.54 14.78 -12.14
N ASP A 29 -5.05 14.16 -13.21
CA ASP A 29 -6.45 13.79 -13.32
C ASP A 29 -6.75 12.61 -12.40
N LYS A 30 -7.44 12.89 -11.29
CA LYS A 30 -7.84 11.89 -10.31
C LYS A 30 -8.69 10.77 -10.90
N GLY A 31 -9.55 11.06 -11.88
CA GLY A 31 -10.37 10.05 -12.53
C GLY A 31 -9.51 9.03 -13.27
N ARG A 32 -8.51 9.51 -14.02
CA ARG A 32 -7.55 8.63 -14.71
C ARG A 32 -6.70 7.81 -13.76
N LEU A 33 -6.21 8.43 -12.68
CA LEU A 33 -5.45 7.73 -11.64
C LEU A 33 -6.27 6.61 -11.00
N LEU A 34 -7.54 6.89 -10.69
CA LEU A 34 -8.48 5.91 -10.14
C LEU A 34 -8.74 4.78 -11.15
N ASP A 35 -8.95 5.10 -12.42
CA ASP A 35 -9.15 4.10 -13.49
C ASP A 35 -7.94 3.16 -13.64
N PHE A 36 -6.71 3.66 -13.49
CA PHE A 36 -5.52 2.81 -13.50
C PHE A 36 -5.47 1.88 -12.28
N CYS A 37 -5.87 2.36 -11.10
CA CYS A 37 -5.97 1.52 -9.92
C CYS A 37 -7.09 0.48 -10.03
N HIS A 38 -8.23 0.81 -10.66
CA HIS A 38 -9.27 -0.17 -10.97
C HIS A 38 -8.75 -1.25 -11.91
N GLN A 39 -8.02 -0.90 -12.97
CA GLN A 39 -7.41 -1.88 -13.86
C GLN A 39 -6.41 -2.79 -13.13
N LEU A 40 -5.62 -2.24 -12.20
CA LEU A 40 -4.73 -3.03 -11.34
C LEU A 40 -5.52 -3.96 -10.41
N ASN A 41 -6.62 -3.49 -9.84
CA ASN A 41 -7.50 -4.30 -9.01
C ASN A 41 -8.09 -5.47 -9.81
N GLU A 42 -8.59 -5.24 -11.02
CA GLU A 42 -9.13 -6.31 -11.87
C GLU A 42 -8.05 -7.31 -12.32
N ALA A 43 -6.81 -6.84 -12.54
CA ALA A 43 -5.70 -7.69 -12.94
C ALA A 43 -5.18 -8.59 -11.80
N SER A 44 -5.24 -8.13 -10.54
CA SER A 44 -4.70 -8.87 -9.39
C SER A 44 -5.67 -9.96 -8.91
N GLN A 45 -5.26 -11.23 -9.00
CA GLN A 45 -6.06 -12.37 -8.51
C GLN A 45 -6.04 -12.52 -6.98
N VAL A 46 -5.15 -11.80 -6.30
CA VAL A 46 -4.99 -11.81 -4.85
C VAL A 46 -5.11 -10.39 -4.29
N PRO A 47 -5.28 -10.21 -2.97
CA PRO A 47 -5.19 -8.91 -2.30
C PRO A 47 -3.91 -8.18 -2.68
N TRP A 48 -4.01 -6.86 -2.81
CA TRP A 48 -2.87 -6.05 -3.21
C TRP A 48 -2.74 -4.82 -2.31
N VAL A 49 -1.50 -4.38 -2.13
CA VAL A 49 -1.14 -3.18 -1.39
C VAL A 49 -0.14 -2.37 -2.22
N ILE A 50 -0.13 -1.05 -2.05
CA ILE A 50 0.86 -0.21 -2.72
C ILE A 50 2.11 0.00 -1.88
N LEU A 51 3.25 0.12 -2.57
CA LEU A 51 4.53 0.53 -2.00
C LEU A 51 4.84 1.99 -2.30
N SER A 52 5.59 2.66 -1.43
CA SER A 52 5.81 4.10 -1.54
C SER A 52 6.81 4.56 -2.59
N ALA A 53 7.63 3.66 -3.14
CA ALA A 53 8.70 3.93 -4.11
C ALA A 53 9.78 4.97 -3.73
N GLY A 54 9.63 5.74 -2.64
CA GLY A 54 10.50 6.87 -2.30
C GLY A 54 9.89 8.24 -2.58
N VAL A 55 8.62 8.30 -3.00
CA VAL A 55 7.90 9.57 -3.11
C VAL A 55 7.75 10.21 -1.72
N ASN A 56 7.49 11.52 -1.68
CA ASN A 56 7.26 12.22 -0.42
C ASN A 56 5.93 11.78 0.22
N PHE A 57 5.75 12.09 1.51
CA PHE A 57 4.57 11.67 2.26
C PHE A 57 3.25 12.15 1.64
N GLU A 58 3.18 13.39 1.16
CA GLU A 58 1.94 13.98 0.65
C GLU A 58 1.46 13.31 -0.64
N LEU A 59 2.40 12.99 -1.55
CA LEU A 59 2.09 12.20 -2.74
C LEU A 59 1.66 10.80 -2.36
N PHE A 60 2.39 10.15 -1.45
CA PHE A 60 2.06 8.78 -1.04
C PHE A 60 0.70 8.71 -0.32
N TYR A 61 0.32 9.72 0.45
CA TYR A 61 -1.00 9.80 1.07
C TYR A 61 -2.12 9.78 0.01
N GLN A 62 -1.97 10.56 -1.06
CA GLN A 62 -2.91 10.58 -2.18
C GLN A 62 -2.93 9.24 -2.92
N GLU A 63 -1.77 8.62 -3.14
CA GLU A 63 -1.69 7.29 -3.74
C GLU A 63 -2.42 6.24 -2.91
N VAL A 64 -2.27 6.25 -1.59
CA VAL A 64 -2.96 5.31 -0.68
C VAL A 64 -4.47 5.53 -0.73
N GLU A 65 -4.94 6.78 -0.68
CA GLU A 65 -6.36 7.12 -0.79
C GLU A 65 -6.96 6.55 -2.09
N ILE A 66 -6.35 6.87 -3.25
CA ILE A 66 -6.84 6.44 -4.56
C ILE A 66 -6.80 4.92 -4.70
N ALA A 67 -5.69 4.28 -4.30
CA ALA A 67 -5.54 2.84 -4.40
C ALA A 67 -6.56 2.09 -3.54
N CYS A 68 -6.78 2.53 -2.30
CA CYS A 68 -7.78 1.93 -1.42
C CYS A 68 -9.20 2.08 -1.98
N GLN A 69 -9.57 3.27 -2.45
CA GLN A 69 -10.87 3.50 -3.12
C GLN A 69 -11.09 2.59 -4.34
N ALA A 70 -10.01 2.19 -5.02
CA ALA A 70 -10.06 1.31 -6.18
C ALA A 70 -9.99 -0.20 -5.86
N GLY A 71 -9.86 -0.58 -4.59
CA GLY A 71 -9.87 -1.99 -4.18
C GLY A 71 -8.59 -2.51 -3.53
N ALA A 72 -7.58 -1.67 -3.30
CA ALA A 72 -6.39 -2.08 -2.53
C ALA A 72 -6.75 -2.40 -1.08
N SER A 73 -6.06 -3.38 -0.50
CA SER A 73 -6.21 -3.78 0.91
C SER A 73 -5.35 -2.96 1.87
N GLY A 74 -4.70 -1.90 1.38
CA GLY A 74 -3.88 -0.99 2.18
C GLY A 74 -2.54 -0.70 1.52
N PHE A 75 -1.51 -0.54 2.36
CA PHE A 75 -0.21 -0.06 1.94
C PHE A 75 0.94 -0.78 2.67
N LEU A 76 2.12 -0.77 2.06
CA LEU A 76 3.38 -1.14 2.70
C LEU A 76 4.40 -0.04 2.45
N ALA A 77 4.49 0.87 3.42
CA ALA A 77 5.29 2.08 3.33
C ALA A 77 6.65 1.96 4.02
N GLY A 78 7.64 2.64 3.46
CA GLY A 78 8.95 2.80 4.09
C GLY A 78 9.39 4.25 3.99
N ARG A 79 10.13 4.57 2.92
CA ARG A 79 10.76 5.88 2.73
C ARG A 79 9.80 7.07 2.82
N ALA A 80 8.58 6.97 2.29
CA ALA A 80 7.59 8.06 2.41
C ALA A 80 7.26 8.43 3.86
N LEU A 81 7.44 7.51 4.81
CA LEU A 81 7.25 7.77 6.23
C LEU A 81 8.47 8.46 6.86
N TRP A 82 9.67 7.93 6.64
CA TRP A 82 10.83 8.23 7.49
C TRP A 82 12.10 8.74 6.79
N GLN A 83 12.10 8.91 5.46
CA GLN A 83 13.35 9.19 4.72
C GLN A 83 14.05 10.47 5.16
N GLU A 84 13.30 11.50 5.60
CA GLU A 84 13.87 12.77 6.09
C GLU A 84 14.72 12.56 7.34
N ALA A 85 14.43 11.54 8.15
CA ALA A 85 15.21 11.21 9.36
C ALA A 85 16.68 10.91 9.05
N THR A 86 16.97 10.40 7.84
CA THR A 86 18.33 10.08 7.38
C THR A 86 19.20 11.32 7.21
N GLN A 87 18.59 12.47 6.93
CA GLN A 87 19.27 13.76 6.74
C GLN A 87 19.41 14.55 8.05
N ILE A 88 18.73 14.14 9.12
CA ILE A 88 18.80 14.81 10.42
C ILE A 88 20.04 14.35 11.17
N SER A 89 21.06 15.22 11.26
CA SER A 89 22.32 14.92 11.96
C SER A 89 22.16 14.79 13.48
N SER A 90 21.36 15.66 14.10
CA SER A 90 21.14 15.64 15.55
C SER A 90 20.26 14.46 15.96
N ARG A 91 20.79 13.55 16.80
CA ARG A 91 20.03 12.43 17.37
C ARG A 91 18.73 12.87 18.03
N LYS A 92 18.77 13.95 18.82
CA LYS A 92 17.57 14.48 19.52
C LYS A 92 16.50 14.92 18.51
N LYS A 93 16.88 15.68 17.47
CA LYS A 93 15.93 16.11 16.43
C LYS A 93 15.41 14.92 15.62
N ARG A 94 16.26 13.93 15.32
CA ARG A 94 15.87 12.72 14.59
C ARG A 94 14.84 11.91 15.36
N MET A 95 15.07 11.70 16.67
CA MET A 95 14.11 11.02 17.53
C MET A 95 12.79 11.76 17.59
N ALA A 96 12.82 13.09 17.79
CA ALA A 96 11.60 13.89 17.79
C ALA A 96 10.82 13.79 16.45
N PHE A 97 11.50 13.73 15.31
CA PHE A 97 10.86 13.52 14.02
C PHE A 97 10.20 12.12 13.92
N LEU A 98 10.89 11.07 14.36
CA LEU A 98 10.35 9.70 14.36
C LEU A 98 9.15 9.58 15.30
N GLU A 99 9.23 10.11 16.51
CA GLU A 99 8.19 10.00 17.54
C GLU A 99 6.95 10.85 17.25
N ASN A 100 7.10 11.99 16.56
CA ASN A 100 5.97 12.89 16.30
C ASN A 100 5.50 12.77 14.85
N THR A 101 6.38 13.04 13.89
CA THR A 101 6.00 13.12 12.48
C THR A 101 5.72 11.74 11.90
N VAL A 102 6.61 10.76 12.09
CA VAL A 102 6.43 9.42 11.50
C VAL A 102 5.24 8.69 12.11
N ILE A 103 5.03 8.82 13.43
CA ILE A 103 3.83 8.27 14.09
C ILE A 103 2.56 8.90 13.53
N GLY A 104 2.48 10.24 13.45
CA GLY A 104 1.29 10.92 12.90
C GLY A 104 1.02 10.54 11.44
N ARG A 105 2.07 10.40 10.62
CA ARG A 105 1.96 9.91 9.24
C ARG A 105 1.39 8.50 9.18
N LEU A 106 1.92 7.56 9.98
CA LEU A 106 1.43 6.18 10.00
C LEU A 106 -0.03 6.09 10.48
N GLN A 107 -0.40 6.88 11.49
CA GLN A 107 -1.78 6.95 11.98
C GLN A 107 -2.74 7.40 10.87
N SER A 108 -2.41 8.50 10.20
CA SER A 108 -3.27 9.04 9.13
C SER A 108 -3.43 8.08 7.93
N LEU A 109 -2.37 7.36 7.52
CA LEU A 109 -2.49 6.31 6.49
C LEU A 109 -3.31 5.11 6.98
N THR A 110 -3.18 4.74 8.26
CA THR A 110 -3.97 3.66 8.87
C THR A 110 -5.45 4.01 8.87
N GLU A 111 -5.80 5.25 9.19
CA GLU A 111 -7.18 5.76 9.12
C GLU A 111 -7.73 5.70 7.69
N LEU A 112 -6.95 6.13 6.69
CA LEU A 112 -7.34 5.99 5.27
C LEU A 112 -7.59 4.53 4.89
N ALA A 113 -6.65 3.64 5.20
CA ALA A 113 -6.76 2.23 4.85
C ALA A 113 -7.94 1.55 5.57
N ASN A 114 -8.23 1.92 6.81
CA ASN A 114 -9.42 1.44 7.53
C ASN A 114 -10.73 1.99 6.94
N THR A 115 -10.70 3.21 6.39
CA THR A 115 -11.89 3.86 5.84
C THR A 115 -12.23 3.36 4.44
N TYR A 116 -11.23 3.22 3.57
CA TYR A 116 -11.42 2.94 2.14
C TYR A 116 -10.89 1.58 1.71
N GLY A 117 -9.99 0.96 2.49
CA GLY A 117 -9.33 -0.27 2.10
C GLY A 117 -10.30 -1.44 2.02
N THR A 118 -10.07 -2.29 1.01
CA THR A 118 -10.86 -3.51 0.83
C THR A 118 -10.31 -4.63 1.71
N PRO A 119 -11.10 -5.25 2.59
CA PRO A 119 -10.60 -6.33 3.45
C PRO A 119 -10.02 -7.48 2.61
N TRP A 120 -8.82 -7.95 2.94
CA TRP A 120 -8.07 -8.91 2.12
C TRP A 120 -8.83 -10.22 1.87
N TYR A 121 -9.63 -10.68 2.83
CA TYR A 121 -10.42 -11.91 2.73
C TYR A 121 -11.62 -11.79 1.76
N THR A 122 -11.84 -10.62 1.14
CA THR A 122 -12.83 -10.47 0.06
C THR A 122 -12.34 -11.06 -1.27
N LYS A 123 -11.02 -11.09 -1.50
CA LYS A 123 -10.41 -11.71 -2.69
C LYS A 123 -9.94 -13.14 -2.45
N LEU A 124 -9.52 -13.46 -1.23
CA LEU A 124 -9.15 -14.82 -0.85
C LEU A 124 -10.19 -15.42 0.08
N LYS A 125 -10.67 -16.62 -0.24
CA LYS A 125 -11.41 -17.42 0.74
C LYS A 125 -10.43 -17.84 1.82
N ALA A 126 -10.47 -17.17 2.96
CA ALA A 126 -9.71 -17.60 4.13
C ALA A 126 -10.23 -18.97 4.56
N SER A 127 -9.37 -19.98 4.50
CA SER A 127 -9.64 -21.29 5.11
C SER A 127 -9.76 -21.10 6.63
N GLU A 128 -10.65 -21.83 7.29
CA GLU A 128 -10.62 -21.92 8.75
C GLU A 128 -9.27 -22.50 9.19
N VAL A 129 -8.50 -21.71 9.94
CA VAL A 129 -7.25 -22.15 10.54
C VAL A 129 -7.59 -22.81 11.87
N ASN A 130 -7.51 -24.13 11.94
CA ASN A 130 -7.61 -24.88 13.19
C ASN A 130 -6.23 -25.01 13.86
N GLU A 131 -6.17 -25.34 15.15
CA GLU A 131 -4.90 -25.45 15.89
C GLU A 131 -3.92 -26.49 15.32
N THR A 132 -4.36 -27.36 14.41
CA THR A 132 -3.54 -28.40 13.79
C THR A 132 -3.10 -28.08 12.37
N TRP A 133 -3.34 -26.86 11.87
CA TRP A 133 -3.04 -26.43 10.50
C TRP A 133 -1.59 -26.73 10.05
N TYR A 134 -0.63 -26.59 10.98
CA TYR A 134 0.81 -26.81 10.72
C TYR A 134 1.18 -28.27 10.41
N ARG A 135 0.25 -29.22 10.61
CA ARG A 135 0.48 -30.64 10.33
C ARG A 135 0.23 -31.02 8.88
N ALA A 136 -0.43 -30.16 8.11
CA ALA A 136 -0.84 -30.40 6.73
C ALA A 136 -0.19 -29.44 5.71
N TYR A 137 0.71 -28.58 6.17
CA TYR A 137 1.56 -27.70 5.34
C TYR A 137 2.88 -28.40 5.03
#